data_AF-A0AAV9QSC0-F1
#
_entry.id   AF-A0AAV9QSC0-F1
#
_cell.length_a   1.000
_cell.length_b   1.000
_cell.length_c   1.000
_cell.angle_alpha   90.00
_cell.angle_beta   90.00
_cell.angle_gamma   90.00
#
_symmetry.space_group_name_H-M   'P 1'
#
loop_
_entity.id
_entity.type
_entity.pdbx_description
1 polymer ?
#
loop_
_entity_poly.entity_id
_entity_poly.type
_entity_poly.pdbx_seq_one_letter_code
_entity_poly.pdbx_strand_id
1 'polypeptide(L)'
;MKDLSVYQIQQFLKSDNRCEKELTEIQCSGLAYMLQKSEEVLDELDLVKYNTTEKGQMRVIPAVKNCRKARLRSCSLSEISCASLGSVLKSNPSHLTELDLSKNNLKESDVQQLEYLVKSLD
;
A
#
# COMPACT_ATOMS: atom_id res chain seq x y z
N MET A 1 -15.56 -5.31 20.20
CA MET A 1 -14.35 -4.88 20.94
C MET A 1 -13.80 -3.70 20.16
N LYS A 2 -13.72 -2.49 20.72
CA LYS A 2 -13.11 -1.36 20.00
C LYS A 2 -11.64 -1.72 19.81
N ASP A 3 -11.20 -1.96 18.58
CA ASP A 3 -9.84 -2.36 18.23
C ASP A 3 -8.86 -1.26 18.69
N LEU A 4 -8.31 -1.44 19.89
CA LEU A 4 -7.26 -0.59 20.44
C LEU A 4 -6.04 -0.55 19.50
N SER A 5 -5.82 -1.61 18.72
CA SER A 5 -4.77 -1.73 17.70
C SER A 5 -5.01 -0.79 16.51
N VAL A 6 -6.22 -0.78 15.94
CA VAL A 6 -6.58 0.06 14.79
C VAL A 6 -6.56 1.53 15.19
N TYR A 7 -7.08 1.90 16.36
CA TYR A 7 -7.03 3.27 16.84
C TYR A 7 -5.59 3.74 17.06
N GLN A 8 -4.74 2.94 17.72
CA GLN A 8 -3.33 3.29 17.93
C GLN A 8 -2.56 3.42 16.62
N ILE A 9 -2.86 2.57 15.65
CA ILE A 9 -2.27 2.68 14.31
C ILE A 9 -2.81 3.89 13.59
N GLN A 10 -4.10 4.18 13.65
CA GLN A 10 -4.64 5.42 13.10
C GLN A 10 -4.02 6.66 13.77
N GLN A 11 -3.75 6.64 15.07
CA GLN A 11 -3.02 7.70 15.75
C GLN A 11 -1.58 7.79 15.25
N PHE A 12 -0.88 6.66 15.07
CA PHE A 12 0.43 6.62 14.42
C PHE A 12 0.38 7.13 12.97
N LEU A 13 -0.61 6.72 12.18
CA LEU A 13 -0.87 7.17 10.81
C LEU A 13 -1.22 8.66 10.74
N LYS A 14 -1.75 9.24 11.82
CA LYS A 14 -2.12 10.65 11.92
C LYS A 14 -1.03 11.50 12.61
N SER A 15 0.04 10.89 13.13
CA SER A 15 1.08 11.62 13.84
C SER A 15 2.06 12.30 12.87
N ASP A 16 2.56 13.47 13.25
CA ASP A 16 3.54 14.22 12.43
C ASP A 16 4.92 13.55 12.41
N ASN A 17 5.19 12.67 13.37
CA ASN A 17 6.45 11.96 13.59
C ASN A 17 6.52 10.56 12.95
N ARG A 18 5.66 10.27 11.95
CA ARG A 18 5.65 8.99 11.21
C ARG A 18 6.99 8.59 10.61
N CYS A 19 7.76 9.57 10.14
CA CYS A 19 9.06 9.36 9.51
C CYS A 19 10.20 9.12 10.52
N GLU A 20 9.98 9.41 11.81
CA GLU A 20 11.03 9.37 12.83
C GLU A 20 11.32 7.96 13.36
N LYS A 21 10.36 7.02 13.22
CA LYS A 21 10.51 5.63 13.66
C LYS A 21 10.53 4.68 12.48
N GLU A 22 11.61 3.91 12.40
CA GLU A 22 11.69 2.80 11.46
C GLU A 22 10.68 1.71 11.84
N LEU A 23 9.85 1.31 10.87
CA LEU A 23 9.00 0.14 10.97
C LEU A 23 9.79 -1.09 10.55
N THR A 24 9.77 -2.12 11.39
CA THR A 24 10.26 -3.44 11.03
C THR A 24 9.35 -4.11 10.00
N GLU A 25 9.88 -5.11 9.30
CA GLU A 25 9.10 -5.94 8.38
C GLU A 25 7.87 -6.58 9.03
N ILE A 26 7.98 -6.98 10.30
CA ILE A 26 6.86 -7.57 11.08
C ILE A 26 5.78 -6.52 11.34
N GLN A 27 6.17 -5.31 11.71
CA GLN A 27 5.23 -4.20 11.90
C GLN A 27 4.52 -3.83 10.59
N CYS A 28 5.23 -3.90 9.46
CA CYS A 28 4.64 -3.71 8.13
C CYS A 28 3.60 -4.80 7.81
N SER A 29 3.89 -6.07 8.09
CA SER A 29 2.89 -7.16 7.96
C SER A 29 1.67 -6.90 8.83
N GLY A 30 1.87 -6.50 10.09
CA GLY A 30 0.79 -6.19 11.02
C GLY A 30 -0.09 -5.05 10.49
N LEU A 31 0.54 -3.94 10.08
CA LEU A 31 -0.14 -2.79 9.49
C LEU A 31 -1.00 -3.20 8.29
N ALA A 32 -0.43 -3.98 7.38
CA ALA A 32 -1.13 -4.47 6.20
C ALA A 32 -2.34 -5.33 6.55
N TYR A 33 -2.19 -6.24 7.51
CA TYR A 33 -3.29 -7.08 7.98
C TYR A 33 -4.42 -6.24 8.58
N MET A 34 -4.09 -5.29 9.46
CA MET A 34 -5.08 -4.44 10.11
C MET A 34 -5.82 -3.54 9.14
N LEU A 35 -5.12 -2.91 8.19
CA LEU A 35 -5.75 -2.12 7.14
C LEU A 35 -6.67 -2.97 6.26
N GLN A 36 -6.28 -4.22 5.94
CA GLN A 36 -7.12 -5.15 5.16
C GLN A 36 -8.35 -5.65 5.90
N LYS A 37 -8.31 -5.71 7.24
CA LYS A 37 -9.43 -6.17 8.09
C LYS A 37 -10.32 -5.04 8.61
N SER A 38 -9.90 -3.80 8.43
CA SER A 38 -10.70 -2.64 8.84
C SER A 38 -11.92 -2.46 7.94
N GLU A 39 -13.06 -2.12 8.55
CA GLU A 39 -14.25 -1.64 7.84
C GLU A 39 -14.09 -0.17 7.39
N GLU A 40 -13.10 0.54 7.93
CA GLU A 40 -12.83 1.93 7.59
C GLU A 40 -11.91 2.05 6.37
N VAL A 41 -12.25 2.94 5.45
CA VAL A 41 -11.45 3.25 4.27
C VAL A 41 -10.47 4.37 4.61
N LEU A 42 -9.18 4.13 4.38
CA LEU A 42 -8.15 5.13 4.59
C LEU A 42 -8.16 6.16 3.44
N ASP A 43 -8.15 7.45 3.74
CA ASP A 43 -8.14 8.47 2.68
C ASP A 43 -6.85 8.43 1.85
N GLU A 44 -5.71 8.21 2.50
CA GLU A 44 -4.41 8.18 1.83
C GLU A 44 -3.43 7.22 2.53
N LEU A 45 -2.85 6.31 1.74
CA LEU A 45 -1.68 5.52 2.11
C LEU A 45 -0.44 6.07 1.39
N ASP A 46 0.54 6.58 2.13
CA ASP A 46 1.78 7.11 1.56
C ASP A 46 2.98 6.32 2.09
N LEU A 47 3.56 5.46 1.25
CA LEU A 47 4.65 4.59 1.67
C LEU A 47 5.96 5.34 1.94
N VAL A 48 6.13 6.54 1.39
CA VAL A 48 7.30 7.38 1.66
C VAL A 48 7.27 7.92 3.09
N LYS A 49 6.09 8.03 3.70
CA LYS A 49 5.95 8.44 5.11
C LYS A 49 6.32 7.33 6.09
N TYR A 50 6.41 6.07 5.65
CA TYR A 50 6.87 4.98 6.49
C TYR A 50 8.36 4.77 6.26
N ASN A 51 9.15 5.06 7.30
CA ASN A 51 10.55 4.70 7.31
C ASN A 51 10.67 3.17 7.45
N THR A 52 10.93 2.42 6.38
CA THR A 52 11.08 0.95 6.41
C THR A 52 11.89 0.45 5.21
N THR A 53 12.40 -0.77 5.30
CA THR A 53 13.06 -1.47 4.17
C THR A 53 12.12 -1.71 2.98
N GLU A 54 12.67 -1.97 1.79
CA GLU A 54 11.91 -2.35 0.59
C GLU A 54 10.98 -3.54 0.86
N LYS A 55 11.46 -4.54 1.62
CA LYS A 55 10.66 -5.70 2.03
C LYS A 55 9.52 -5.33 2.99
N GLY A 56 9.68 -4.30 3.81
CA GLY A 56 8.59 -3.76 4.62
C GLY A 56 7.56 -3.06 3.74
N GLN A 57 7.99 -2.23 2.79
CA GLN A 57 7.08 -1.58 1.84
C GLN A 57 6.24 -2.60 1.06
N MET A 58 6.87 -3.67 0.54
CA MET A 58 6.16 -4.75 -0.16
C MET A 58 5.05 -5.40 0.69
N ARG A 59 5.29 -5.56 1.99
CA ARG A 59 4.30 -6.15 2.90
C ARG A 59 3.08 -5.25 3.10
N VAL A 60 3.21 -3.93 2.91
CA VAL A 60 2.10 -2.97 3.06
C VAL A 60 1.26 -2.85 1.78
N ILE A 61 1.79 -3.19 0.59
CA ILE A 61 1.08 -3.08 -0.69
C ILE A 61 -0.35 -3.67 -0.67
N PRO A 62 -0.62 -4.85 -0.07
CA PRO A 62 -1.98 -5.40 -0.01
C PRO A 62 -3.01 -4.50 0.69
N ALA A 63 -2.60 -3.53 1.50
CA ALA A 63 -3.50 -2.57 2.13
C ALA A 63 -4.07 -1.52 1.16
N VAL A 64 -3.47 -1.35 -0.02
CA VAL A 64 -3.87 -0.36 -1.03
C VAL A 64 -5.35 -0.48 -1.41
N LYS A 65 -5.91 -1.70 -1.42
CA LYS A 65 -7.34 -1.93 -1.74
C LYS A 65 -8.33 -1.22 -0.80
N ASN A 66 -7.92 -0.95 0.44
CA ASN A 66 -8.76 -0.32 1.47
C ASN A 66 -8.45 1.18 1.62
N CYS A 67 -7.87 1.79 0.58
CA CYS A 67 -7.53 3.21 0.56
C CYS A 67 -8.22 3.92 -0.60
N ARG A 68 -8.52 5.22 -0.47
CA ARG A 68 -8.98 6.06 -1.60
C ARG A 68 -7.80 6.49 -2.48
N LYS A 69 -6.68 6.84 -1.85
CA LYS A 69 -5.45 7.24 -2.53
C LYS A 69 -4.27 6.41 -2.04
N ALA A 70 -3.39 6.00 -2.95
CA ALA A 70 -2.15 5.34 -2.60
C ALA A 70 -0.96 6.01 -3.31
N ARG A 71 0.09 6.35 -2.56
CA ARG A 71 1.37 6.82 -3.06
C ARG A 71 2.43 5.76 -2.79
N LEU A 72 2.85 5.08 -3.85
CA LEU A 72 3.92 4.07 -3.82
C LEU A 72 5.17 4.64 -4.49
N ARG A 73 5.55 5.88 -4.15
CA ARG A 73 6.68 6.57 -4.77
C ARG A 73 8.00 6.01 -4.26
N SER A 74 8.97 5.83 -5.15
CA SER A 74 10.29 5.28 -4.79
C SER A 74 10.21 3.95 -4.02
N CYS A 75 9.14 3.19 -4.23
CA CYS A 75 9.02 1.82 -3.76
C CYS A 75 9.65 0.97 -4.85
N SER A 76 10.75 0.27 -4.60
CA SER A 76 11.48 -0.53 -5.60
C SER A 76 10.61 -1.66 -6.18
N LEU A 77 9.67 -1.27 -7.06
CA LEU A 77 8.64 -2.08 -7.65
C LEU A 77 9.30 -2.93 -8.75
N SER A 78 9.97 -4.01 -8.34
CA SER A 78 10.50 -5.02 -9.27
C SER A 78 9.37 -5.79 -9.96
N GLU A 79 9.69 -6.65 -10.93
CA GLU A 79 8.73 -7.47 -11.70
C GLU A 79 7.75 -8.28 -10.80
N ILE A 80 8.19 -8.67 -9.59
CA ILE A 80 7.38 -9.39 -8.60
C ILE A 80 6.31 -8.49 -7.94
N SER A 81 6.50 -7.17 -7.98
CA SER A 81 5.59 -6.19 -7.37
C SER A 81 4.45 -5.76 -8.28
N CYS A 82 4.62 -5.72 -9.61
CA CYS A 82 3.56 -5.30 -10.54
C CYS A 82 2.44 -6.35 -10.62
N ALA A 83 2.80 -7.65 -10.60
CA ALA A 83 1.82 -8.72 -10.53
C ALA A 83 1.02 -8.70 -9.21
N SER A 84 1.69 -8.50 -8.08
CA SER A 84 1.04 -8.36 -6.77
C SER A 84 0.12 -7.13 -6.74
N LEU A 85 0.60 -5.99 -7.24
CA LEU A 85 -0.17 -4.76 -7.32
C LEU A 85 -1.39 -4.90 -8.23
N GLY A 86 -1.24 -5.49 -9.42
CA GLY A 86 -2.34 -5.76 -10.34
C GLY A 86 -3.45 -6.61 -9.71
N SER A 87 -3.07 -7.66 -8.96
CA SER A 87 -4.03 -8.48 -8.20
C SER A 87 -4.78 -7.69 -7.13
N VAL A 88 -4.08 -6.83 -6.38
CA VAL A 88 -4.70 -5.96 -5.36
C VAL A 88 -5.68 -4.97 -6.00
N LEU A 89 -5.31 -4.38 -7.14
CA LEU A 89 -6.13 -3.42 -7.88
C LEU A 89 -7.41 -4.03 -8.44
N LYS A 90 -7.38 -5.28 -8.92
CA LYS A 90 -8.59 -5.99 -9.35
C LYS A 90 -9.47 -6.42 -8.17
N SER A 91 -8.90 -6.65 -6.99
CA SER A 91 -9.65 -7.23 -5.87
C SER A 91 -10.90 -6.38 -5.54
N ASN A 92 -12.08 -7.00 -5.58
CA ASN A 92 -13.36 -6.34 -5.32
C ASN A 92 -13.82 -6.68 -3.88
N PRO A 93 -14.20 -5.71 -3.03
CA PRO A 93 -14.19 -4.26 -3.29
C PRO A 93 -12.79 -3.64 -3.23
N SER A 94 -12.60 -2.64 -4.09
CA SER A 94 -11.50 -1.68 -4.03
C SER A 94 -12.10 -0.29 -3.93
N HIS A 95 -11.62 0.50 -2.97
CA HIS A 95 -12.03 1.90 -2.80
C HIS A 95 -11.07 2.89 -3.47
N LEU A 96 -10.05 2.37 -4.18
CA LEU A 96 -8.96 3.15 -4.74
C LEU A 96 -9.42 3.96 -5.96
N THR A 97 -9.20 5.27 -5.90
CA THR A 97 -9.49 6.22 -6.99
C THR A 97 -8.22 6.83 -7.58
N GLU A 98 -7.12 6.88 -6.82
CA GLU A 98 -5.85 7.46 -7.25
C GLU A 98 -4.66 6.59 -6.83
N LEU A 99 -3.79 6.27 -7.78
CA LEU A 99 -2.53 5.55 -7.55
C LEU A 99 -1.36 6.34 -8.13
N ASP A 100 -0.41 6.71 -7.29
CA ASP A 100 0.81 7.41 -7.68
C ASP A 100 2.02 6.47 -7.59
N LEU A 101 2.56 6.13 -8.76
CA LEU A 101 3.76 5.30 -8.94
C LEU A 101 5.00 6.11 -9.38
N SER A 102 4.97 7.45 -9.23
CA SER A 102 6.08 8.30 -9.65
C SER A 102 7.36 8.00 -8.88
N LYS A 103 8.52 8.36 -9.46
CA LYS A 103 9.86 8.08 -8.90
C LYS A 103 10.20 6.60 -8.71
N ASN A 104 9.43 5.71 -9.33
CA ASN A 104 9.86 4.34 -9.57
C ASN A 104 10.53 4.25 -10.94
N ASN A 105 11.53 3.39 -11.08
CA ASN A 105 12.21 3.15 -12.35
C ASN A 105 11.39 2.21 -13.25
N LEU A 106 10.10 2.52 -13.43
CA LEU A 106 9.18 1.74 -14.24
C LEU A 106 9.45 2.01 -15.72
N LYS A 107 9.60 0.94 -16.50
CA LYS A 107 9.61 1.00 -17.96
C LYS A 107 8.17 1.08 -18.47
N GLU A 108 8.01 1.52 -19.71
CA GLU A 108 6.72 1.52 -20.39
C GLU A 108 6.06 0.12 -20.38
N SER A 109 6.86 -0.94 -20.54
CA SER A 109 6.40 -2.32 -20.44
C SER A 109 5.78 -2.67 -19.09
N ASP A 110 6.31 -2.12 -17.99
CA ASP A 110 5.84 -2.41 -16.64
C ASP A 110 4.48 -1.74 -16.41
N VAL A 111 4.31 -0.52 -16.96
CA VAL A 111 3.03 0.20 -16.94
C VAL A 111 1.99 -0.53 -17.81
N GLN A 112 2.36 -0.94 -19.02
CA GLN A 112 1.47 -1.70 -19.91
C GLN A 112 1.06 -3.03 -19.27
N GLN A 113 1.97 -3.73 -18.60
CA GLN A 113 1.66 -4.95 -17.88
C GLN A 113 0.68 -4.69 -16.73
N LEU A 114 0.88 -3.62 -15.95
CA LEU A 114 -0.04 -3.24 -14.88
C LEU A 114 -1.44 -2.91 -15.43
N GLU A 115 -1.51 -2.12 -16.51
CA GLU A 115 -2.78 -1.83 -17.19
C GLU A 115 -3.46 -3.09 -17.70
N TYR A 116 -2.69 -3.99 -18.31
CA TYR A 116 -3.20 -5.28 -18.79
C TYR A 116 -3.77 -6.07 -17.62
N LEU A 117 -3.03 -6.25 -16.52
CA LEU A 117 -3.48 -7.01 -15.35
C LEU A 117 -4.77 -6.45 -14.73
N VAL A 118 -4.92 -5.13 -14.70
CA VAL A 118 -6.14 -4.46 -14.21
C VAL A 118 -7.32 -4.68 -15.15
N LYS A 119 -7.08 -4.82 -16.46
CA LYS A 119 -8.12 -5.00 -17.50
C LYS A 119 -8.41 -6.47 -17.86
N SER A 120 -7.46 -7.38 -17.70
CA SER A 120 -7.45 -8.70 -18.36
C SER A 120 -7.92 -9.85 -17.51
N LEU A 121 -7.91 -9.68 -16.19
CA LEU A 121 -8.55 -10.62 -15.31
C LEU A 121 -10.00 -10.15 -15.30
N ASP A 122 -10.88 -10.84 -16.02
CA ASP A 122 -12.32 -10.89 -15.74
C ASP A 122 -12.62 -12.27 -15.17
#